data_AF-A0A920TKE5-F1
#
_entry.id   AF-A0A920TKE5-F1
#
_cell.length_a   1.000
_cell.length_b   1.000
_cell.length_c   1.000
_cell.angle_alpha   90.00
_cell.angle_beta   90.00
_cell.angle_gamma   90.00
#
_symmetry.space_group_name_H-M   'P 1'
#
loop_
_entity.id
_entity.type
_entity.pdbx_description
1 polymer ?
#
loop_
_entity_poly.entity_id
_entity_poly.type
_entity_poly.pdbx_seq_one_letter_code
_entity_poly.pdbx_strand_id
1 'polypeptide(L)'
;MAYWLDIAAVLAEAPNILDVARVCNPQNARGVGLWFLGIGDGVDTLVSYSGPRDVTNDVVAKRYPVSSSIEASLGDSTGPNFERSNYSPYHTDISGNEPVEIHNYRHGDYIINDEFPEEIILSQWENKLGLTVTRKAYAWSYQDFDDFIIEEIIFENTGTKVLTETFITFMNSFSVSSGGHQWARGNGMSWSDWRVNRESAQDDWFYYTKAENYTADNPEKTVEYSNLVFCYQRDDDWIGTSFDDTGQPFESTFARLTNYNEYQGQVEGQLMGYQYIGFGPLDVLPPFVNDPDENYVSPEAVEQPFNFRWWKNGDSNQEDYEEPTYRRQTDAEMYRMVLGPFPQKLMRITLIHLC
;
A
#
# COMPACT_ATOMS: atom_id res chain seq x y z
N MET A 1 -7.04 20.92 -14.35
CA MET A 1 -5.94 20.07 -13.87
C MET A 1 -6.61 18.88 -13.20
N ALA A 2 -6.42 17.67 -13.71
CA ALA A 2 -7.05 16.46 -13.19
C ALA A 2 -6.02 15.75 -12.30
N TYR A 3 -6.46 15.43 -11.08
CA TYR A 3 -5.70 14.80 -10.01
C TYR A 3 -6.09 13.31 -9.96
N TRP A 4 -5.12 12.40 -10.04
CA TRP A 4 -5.40 10.99 -10.37
C TRP A 4 -5.16 10.01 -9.21
N LEU A 5 -4.07 10.14 -8.44
CA LEU A 5 -3.82 9.35 -7.24
C LEU A 5 -4.39 10.06 -6.00
N ASP A 6 -4.91 9.32 -5.00
CA ASP A 6 -5.47 9.86 -3.75
C ASP A 6 -5.18 8.83 -2.66
N ILE A 7 -4.43 9.22 -1.64
CA ILE A 7 -4.16 8.39 -0.47
C ILE A 7 -4.98 8.92 0.70
N ALA A 8 -5.70 8.02 1.34
CA ALA A 8 -6.52 8.36 2.49
C ALA A 8 -6.12 7.49 3.69
N ALA A 9 -6.08 8.10 4.87
CA ALA A 9 -6.07 7.33 6.09
C ALA A 9 -7.48 6.79 6.34
N VAL A 10 -7.63 5.50 6.64
CA VAL A 10 -8.93 4.95 7.01
C VAL A 10 -9.34 5.51 8.37
N LEU A 11 -10.17 6.56 8.37
CA LEU A 11 -10.71 7.16 9.59
C LEU A 11 -11.90 6.33 10.10
N ALA A 12 -11.59 5.20 10.74
CA ALA A 12 -12.40 4.52 11.75
C ALA A 12 -11.57 3.37 12.36
N GLU A 13 -11.21 3.50 13.64
CA GLU A 13 -10.59 2.43 14.47
C GLU A 13 -9.22 1.87 14.04
N ALA A 14 -8.71 2.20 12.84
CA ALA A 14 -7.41 1.75 12.33
C ALA A 14 -6.61 2.88 11.61
N PRO A 15 -6.21 3.95 12.34
CA PRO A 15 -5.58 5.15 11.76
C PRO A 15 -4.24 4.91 11.06
N ASN A 16 -3.68 3.72 11.18
CA ASN A 16 -2.43 3.29 10.59
C ASN A 16 -2.61 2.35 9.38
N ILE A 17 -3.83 2.19 8.87
CA ILE A 17 -4.06 1.59 7.55
C ILE A 17 -4.07 2.72 6.52
N LEU A 18 -3.28 2.57 5.47
CA LEU A 18 -3.30 3.46 4.31
C LEU A 18 -4.27 2.84 3.31
N ASP A 19 -5.32 3.57 2.94
CA ASP A 19 -6.16 3.20 1.81
C ASP A 19 -5.70 3.98 0.58
N VAL A 20 -5.60 3.28 -0.55
CA VAL A 20 -5.26 3.88 -1.83
C VAL A 20 -6.54 3.88 -2.66
N ALA A 21 -7.46 4.76 -2.27
CA ALA A 21 -8.88 4.71 -2.61
C ALA A 21 -9.19 4.83 -4.12
N ARG A 22 -8.23 5.30 -4.93
CA ARG A 22 -8.39 5.47 -6.39
C ARG A 22 -7.54 4.54 -7.24
N VAL A 23 -6.52 3.90 -6.65
CA VAL A 23 -5.62 3.03 -7.42
C VAL A 23 -6.14 1.60 -7.47
N CYS A 24 -6.83 1.18 -6.41
CA CYS A 24 -7.21 -0.21 -6.26
C CYS A 24 -8.71 -0.37 -6.04
N ASN A 25 -9.23 -1.57 -6.32
CA ASN A 25 -10.63 -1.88 -6.04
C ASN A 25 -10.90 -1.83 -4.51
N PRO A 26 -11.76 -0.92 -4.02
CA PRO A 26 -11.88 -0.59 -2.59
C PRO A 26 -12.43 -1.71 -1.69
N GLN A 27 -12.91 -2.85 -2.24
CA GLN A 27 -13.36 -3.96 -1.38
C GLN A 27 -12.31 -5.06 -1.19
N ASN A 28 -11.34 -5.19 -2.10
CA ASN A 28 -10.31 -6.24 -2.04
C ASN A 28 -8.91 -5.69 -1.79
N ALA A 29 -8.64 -4.47 -2.23
CA ALA A 29 -7.41 -3.80 -1.91
C ALA A 29 -7.60 -2.96 -0.66
N ARG A 30 -6.71 -3.17 0.30
CA ARG A 30 -6.72 -2.46 1.59
C ARG A 30 -5.37 -1.81 1.88
N GLY A 31 -4.61 -1.57 0.81
CA GLY A 31 -3.29 -0.96 0.85
C GLY A 31 -2.23 -1.84 1.50
N VAL A 32 -1.37 -1.17 2.27
CA VAL A 32 -0.10 -1.70 2.77
C VAL A 32 -0.22 -2.07 4.23
N GLY A 33 -0.05 -3.36 4.50
CA GLY A 33 0.01 -3.90 5.85
C GLY A 33 1.42 -3.88 6.41
N LEU A 34 1.58 -3.35 7.62
CA LEU A 34 2.85 -3.37 8.37
C LEU A 34 2.76 -4.34 9.53
N TRP A 35 3.65 -5.32 9.54
CA TRP A 35 3.68 -6.39 10.53
C TRP A 35 5.01 -6.41 11.26
N PHE A 36 4.93 -6.55 12.59
CA PHE A 36 6.04 -6.58 13.51
C PHE A 36 6.02 -7.91 14.25
N LEU A 37 7.13 -8.64 14.16
CA LEU A 37 7.27 -9.97 14.70
C LEU A 37 8.51 -10.00 15.60
N GLY A 38 8.45 -10.69 16.73
CA GLY A 38 9.64 -10.84 17.57
C GLY A 38 9.45 -11.81 18.72
N ILE A 39 10.55 -12.13 19.39
CA ILE A 39 10.59 -12.90 20.63
C ILE A 39 10.99 -11.95 21.77
N GLY A 40 10.03 -11.64 22.63
CA GLY A 40 10.22 -10.82 23.82
C GLY A 40 10.84 -11.62 24.96
N ASP A 41 11.91 -11.08 25.55
CA ASP A 41 12.61 -11.63 26.71
C ASP A 41 13.02 -13.11 26.54
N GLY A 42 13.21 -13.53 25.29
CA GLY A 42 13.62 -14.88 24.91
C GLY A 42 12.52 -15.96 24.97
N VAL A 43 11.28 -15.61 25.31
CA VAL A 43 10.20 -16.60 25.54
C VAL A 43 8.88 -16.25 24.87
N ASP A 44 8.51 -14.99 24.79
CA ASP A 44 7.19 -14.58 24.31
C ASP A 44 7.25 -14.32 22.81
N THR A 45 6.61 -15.17 22.00
CA THR A 45 6.39 -14.83 20.59
C THR A 45 5.31 -13.75 20.50
N LEU A 46 5.67 -12.61 19.91
CA LEU A 46 4.83 -11.42 19.80
C LEU A 46 4.65 -11.06 18.33
N VAL A 47 3.40 -10.83 17.93
CA VAL A 47 3.04 -10.35 16.58
C VAL A 47 2.03 -9.22 16.67
N SER A 48 2.39 -8.06 16.14
CA SER A 48 1.48 -6.92 16.00
C SER A 48 1.44 -6.50 14.55
N TYR A 49 0.27 -6.09 14.07
CA TYR A 49 0.17 -5.61 12.71
C TYR A 49 -0.90 -4.54 12.53
N SER A 50 -0.68 -3.75 11.48
CA SER A 50 -1.61 -2.77 10.95
C SER A 50 -1.82 -3.07 9.48
N GLY A 51 -3.01 -3.56 9.14
CA GLY A 51 -3.36 -3.90 7.77
C GLY A 51 -2.79 -5.25 7.28
N PRO A 52 -3.08 -5.61 6.01
CA PRO A 52 -3.82 -4.78 5.08
C PRO A 52 -5.31 -4.72 5.45
N ARG A 53 -5.93 -5.79 5.95
CA ARG A 53 -7.39 -5.83 6.22
C ARG A 53 -7.82 -5.43 7.64
N ASP A 54 -6.99 -5.72 8.64
CA ASP A 54 -7.33 -5.58 10.05
C ASP A 54 -6.14 -5.01 10.83
N VAL A 55 -6.37 -4.60 12.07
CA VAL A 55 -5.33 -4.13 13.00
C VAL A 55 -5.40 -4.96 14.28
N THR A 56 -4.25 -5.31 14.87
CA THR A 56 -4.25 -6.02 16.16
C THR A 56 -4.66 -5.11 17.31
N ASN A 57 -5.41 -5.64 18.28
CA ASN A 57 -5.97 -4.86 19.39
C ASN A 57 -4.92 -4.18 20.30
N ASP A 58 -3.65 -4.57 20.18
CA ASP A 58 -2.54 -3.98 20.95
C ASP A 58 -1.93 -2.74 20.28
N VAL A 59 -2.31 -2.44 19.04
CA VAL A 59 -1.89 -1.23 18.36
C VAL A 59 -2.63 -0.03 18.97
N VAL A 60 -1.86 0.93 19.45
CA VAL A 60 -2.38 2.16 20.05
C VAL A 60 -1.87 3.35 19.26
N ALA A 61 -2.78 4.10 18.65
CA ALA A 61 -2.45 5.30 17.90
C ALA A 61 -1.78 6.35 18.78
N LYS A 62 -0.78 7.05 18.22
CA LYS A 62 -0.02 8.11 18.86
C LYS A 62 0.05 9.30 17.92
N ARG A 63 -0.04 10.50 18.49
CA ARG A 63 0.01 11.73 17.72
C ARG A 63 1.42 11.96 17.13
N TYR A 64 1.50 12.03 15.80
CA TYR A 64 2.73 12.48 15.13
C TYR A 64 3.00 13.97 15.43
N PRO A 65 4.22 14.35 15.85
CA PRO A 65 4.54 15.72 16.22
C PRO A 65 4.90 16.58 15.00
N VAL A 66 3.92 16.80 14.10
CA VAL A 66 4.15 17.50 12.82
C VAL A 66 4.77 18.90 12.98
N SER A 67 4.44 19.63 14.04
CA SER A 67 4.93 21.00 14.27
C SER A 67 6.43 21.11 14.51
N SER A 68 7.10 20.01 14.86
CA SER A 68 8.56 19.92 15.05
C SER A 68 9.26 19.07 14.00
N SER A 69 8.57 18.76 12.90
CA SER A 69 9.06 17.91 11.81
C SER A 69 9.40 18.72 10.56
N ILE A 70 10.01 18.08 9.56
CA ILE A 70 10.29 18.71 8.27
C ILE A 70 8.99 19.06 7.51
N GLU A 71 7.90 18.34 7.81
CA GLU A 71 6.60 18.56 7.20
C GLU A 71 5.84 19.76 7.80
N ALA A 72 6.37 20.41 8.84
CA ALA A 72 5.69 21.50 9.56
C ALA A 72 5.31 22.71 8.68
N SER A 73 6.04 22.92 7.58
CA SER A 73 5.79 24.02 6.64
C SER A 73 4.96 23.62 5.42
N LEU A 74 4.54 22.35 5.33
CA LEU A 74 3.85 21.82 4.16
C LEU A 74 2.33 21.96 4.27
N GLY A 75 1.68 22.08 3.11
CA GLY A 75 0.23 22.12 2.96
C GLY A 75 -0.31 23.47 2.48
N ASP A 76 -1.35 23.41 1.66
CA ASP A 76 -2.10 24.57 1.19
C ASP A 76 -3.48 24.62 1.86
N SER A 77 -3.81 25.75 2.46
CA SER A 77 -5.08 25.96 3.17
C SER A 77 -6.14 26.63 2.29
N THR A 78 -6.00 26.62 0.97
CA THR A 78 -6.92 27.32 0.06
C THR A 78 -7.95 26.38 -0.56
N GLY A 79 -9.14 26.92 -0.82
CA GLY A 79 -10.19 26.23 -1.57
C GLY A 79 -10.54 24.86 -0.96
N PRO A 80 -10.67 23.80 -1.78
CA PRO A 80 -11.06 22.46 -1.33
C PRO A 80 -10.10 21.78 -0.34
N ASN A 81 -8.83 22.17 -0.29
CA ASN A 81 -7.85 21.50 0.59
C ASN A 81 -8.15 21.73 2.06
N PHE A 82 -8.64 22.92 2.42
CA PHE A 82 -9.04 23.22 3.80
C PHE A 82 -10.12 22.26 4.33
N GLU A 83 -10.96 21.72 3.44
CA GLU A 83 -12.05 20.81 3.80
C GLU A 83 -11.63 19.33 3.79
N ARG A 84 -10.47 19.00 3.23
CA ARG A 84 -10.04 17.62 2.96
C ARG A 84 -8.78 17.21 3.72
N SER A 85 -7.88 18.15 3.99
CA SER A 85 -6.71 17.92 4.83
C SER A 85 -6.99 18.43 6.25
N ASN A 86 -6.44 17.76 7.26
CA ASN A 86 -6.53 18.24 8.64
C ASN A 86 -5.32 19.09 9.07
N TYR A 87 -4.34 19.28 8.18
CA TYR A 87 -3.14 20.09 8.44
C TYR A 87 -2.66 20.92 7.25
N SER A 88 -2.19 22.13 7.58
CA SER A 88 -1.29 23.01 6.83
C SER A 88 -0.68 24.04 7.82
N PRO A 89 0.23 24.94 7.41
CA PRO A 89 0.82 25.93 8.33
C PRO A 89 -0.20 26.93 8.91
N TYR A 90 -1.36 27.08 8.25
CA TYR A 90 -2.42 28.03 8.63
C TYR A 90 -3.74 27.35 9.01
N HIS A 91 -3.78 26.02 9.00
CA HIS A 91 -4.96 25.22 9.33
C HIS A 91 -4.53 23.97 10.10
N THR A 92 -5.12 23.75 11.27
CA THR A 92 -4.89 22.52 12.02
C THR A 92 -6.19 22.13 12.70
N ASP A 93 -6.81 21.05 12.21
CA ASP A 93 -8.03 20.47 12.76
C ASP A 93 -7.81 18.99 13.10
N ILE A 94 -6.66 18.70 13.69
CA ILE A 94 -6.28 17.32 14.02
C ILE A 94 -6.79 16.95 15.41
N SER A 95 -7.72 16.02 15.51
CA SER A 95 -8.33 15.58 16.75
C SER A 95 -7.65 14.34 17.36
N GLY A 96 -7.32 14.39 18.66
CA GLY A 96 -6.71 13.25 19.37
C GLY A 96 -5.42 12.73 18.72
N ASN A 97 -5.40 11.43 18.39
CA ASN A 97 -4.27 10.74 17.78
C ASN A 97 -4.56 10.30 16.32
N GLU A 98 -5.49 10.97 15.64
CA GLU A 98 -5.71 10.70 14.22
C GLU A 98 -4.45 11.06 13.39
N PRO A 99 -4.28 10.45 12.21
CA PRO A 99 -3.19 10.75 11.31
C PRO A 99 -3.19 12.21 10.87
N VAL A 100 -2.01 12.71 10.54
CA VAL A 100 -1.87 14.04 9.93
C VAL A 100 -1.97 13.88 8.42
N GLU A 101 -2.87 14.63 7.80
CA GLU A 101 -3.13 14.63 6.37
C GLU A 101 -2.82 16.02 5.82
N ILE A 102 -1.89 16.08 4.87
CA ILE A 102 -1.37 17.32 4.27
C ILE A 102 -1.58 17.26 2.77
N HIS A 103 -2.26 18.27 2.22
CA HIS A 103 -2.43 18.45 0.79
C HIS A 103 -1.51 19.59 0.34
N ASN A 104 -0.43 19.25 -0.37
CA ASN A 104 0.63 20.15 -0.81
C ASN A 104 0.46 20.65 -2.26
N TYR A 105 -0.70 20.40 -2.86
CA TYR A 105 -1.05 20.89 -4.20
C TYR A 105 -2.11 22.00 -4.13
N ARG A 106 -2.34 22.75 -5.21
CA ARG A 106 -3.48 23.67 -5.33
C ARG A 106 -4.29 23.34 -6.58
N HIS A 107 -5.61 23.22 -6.44
CA HIS A 107 -6.47 22.92 -7.57
C HIS A 107 -6.38 23.97 -8.68
N GLY A 108 -5.90 23.55 -9.85
CA GLY A 108 -5.80 24.41 -11.04
C GLY A 108 -4.52 25.23 -11.13
N ASP A 109 -3.61 25.10 -10.16
CA ASP A 109 -2.30 25.73 -10.12
C ASP A 109 -1.20 24.66 -9.93
N TYR A 110 0.06 25.02 -10.19
CA TYR A 110 1.18 24.13 -9.87
C TYR A 110 1.37 23.98 -8.36
N ILE A 111 1.98 22.86 -7.95
CA ILE A 111 2.32 22.59 -6.55
C ILE A 111 3.29 23.68 -6.04
N ILE A 112 3.12 24.05 -4.76
CA ILE A 112 3.84 25.19 -4.17
C ILE A 112 5.29 24.82 -3.86
N ASN A 113 5.52 23.57 -3.46
CA ASN A 113 6.82 23.00 -3.20
C ASN A 113 6.91 21.64 -3.90
N ASP A 114 7.73 21.55 -4.93
CA ASP A 114 7.93 20.34 -5.75
C ASP A 114 9.04 19.41 -5.23
N GLU A 115 9.67 19.78 -4.11
CA GLU A 115 10.57 18.88 -3.36
C GLU A 115 9.78 17.88 -2.49
N PHE A 116 8.45 18.05 -2.37
CA PHE A 116 7.56 17.18 -1.60
C PHE A 116 6.36 16.72 -2.44
N PRO A 117 5.80 15.52 -2.15
CA PRO A 117 4.63 14.97 -2.83
C PRO A 117 3.39 15.85 -2.72
N GLU A 118 2.40 15.59 -3.57
CA GLU A 118 1.09 16.25 -3.56
C GLU A 118 0.28 15.92 -2.30
N GLU A 119 0.24 14.64 -1.89
CA GLU A 119 -0.48 14.18 -0.71
C GLU A 119 0.45 13.47 0.28
N ILE A 120 0.26 13.76 1.56
CA ILE A 120 1.10 13.24 2.64
C ILE A 120 0.22 12.77 3.79
N ILE A 121 0.45 11.53 4.23
CA ILE A 121 -0.15 10.98 5.45
C ILE A 121 0.96 10.60 6.43
N LEU A 122 0.89 11.20 7.63
CA LEU A 122 1.83 10.95 8.72
C LEU A 122 1.09 10.25 9.86
N SER A 123 1.54 9.05 10.23
CA SER A 123 0.92 8.24 11.25
C SER A 123 1.97 7.76 12.27
N GLN A 124 1.60 7.72 13.55
CA GLN A 124 2.43 7.12 14.58
C GLN A 124 1.60 6.21 15.48
N TRP A 125 2.17 5.10 15.94
CA TRP A 125 1.50 4.19 16.88
C TRP A 125 2.50 3.42 17.72
N GLU A 126 2.00 2.78 18.77
CA GLU A 126 2.74 1.87 19.64
C GLU A 126 2.13 0.47 19.56
N ASN A 127 2.89 -0.56 19.93
CA ASN A 127 2.43 -1.96 19.91
C ASN A 127 2.96 -2.78 21.10
N LYS A 128 2.47 -4.02 21.29
CA LYS A 128 2.88 -4.89 22.42
C LYS A 128 4.33 -5.38 22.38
N LEU A 129 5.04 -5.20 21.26
CA LEU A 129 6.49 -5.42 21.20
C LEU A 129 7.25 -4.30 21.93
N GLY A 130 6.60 -3.18 22.22
CA GLY A 130 7.25 -1.98 22.77
C GLY A 130 7.91 -1.13 21.69
N LEU A 131 7.42 -1.22 20.45
CA LEU A 131 7.90 -0.38 19.36
C LEU A 131 7.01 0.86 19.23
N THR A 132 7.63 2.04 19.15
CA THR A 132 7.00 3.21 18.51
C THR A 132 7.26 3.12 17.02
N VAL A 133 6.22 3.17 16.21
CA VAL A 133 6.32 3.13 14.75
C VAL A 133 5.82 4.44 14.19
N THR A 134 6.59 5.04 13.30
CA THR A 134 6.22 6.20 12.49
C THR A 134 6.15 5.75 11.03
N ARG A 135 5.03 5.99 10.36
CA ARG A 135 4.87 5.88 8.91
C ARG A 135 4.69 7.26 8.32
N LYS A 136 5.43 7.54 7.26
CA LYS A 136 5.16 8.66 6.36
C LYS A 136 4.85 8.11 4.98
N ALA A 137 3.66 8.36 4.48
CA ALA A 137 3.25 8.00 3.13
C ALA A 137 3.24 9.26 2.27
N TYR A 138 3.97 9.20 1.17
CA TYR A 138 4.21 10.31 0.24
C TYR A 138 3.68 9.93 -1.14
N ALA A 139 2.56 10.51 -1.53
CA ALA A 139 1.88 10.25 -2.80
C ALA A 139 2.27 11.27 -3.86
N TRP A 140 3.01 10.80 -4.87
CA TRP A 140 3.45 11.58 -6.01
C TRP A 140 2.54 11.30 -7.20
N SER A 141 1.96 12.36 -7.76
CA SER A 141 1.08 12.30 -8.92
C SER A 141 1.35 13.47 -9.88
N TYR A 142 2.52 13.43 -10.53
CA TYR A 142 2.95 14.50 -11.42
C TYR A 142 2.43 14.27 -12.84
N GLN A 143 1.97 15.34 -13.51
CA GLN A 143 1.59 15.24 -14.93
C GLN A 143 2.83 14.87 -15.75
N ASP A 144 2.77 13.74 -16.45
CA ASP A 144 3.83 13.12 -17.28
C ASP A 144 4.74 12.07 -16.60
N PHE A 145 4.46 11.69 -15.35
CA PHE A 145 5.11 10.55 -14.68
C PHE A 145 4.09 9.48 -14.28
N ASP A 146 4.58 8.25 -14.08
CA ASP A 146 3.81 7.19 -13.40
C ASP A 146 3.51 7.65 -11.96
N ASP A 147 2.33 7.30 -11.45
CA ASP A 147 1.93 7.69 -10.10
C ASP A 147 2.63 6.74 -9.09
N PHE A 148 3.17 7.25 -7.98
CA PHE A 148 3.83 6.37 -7.00
C PHE A 148 3.68 6.85 -5.57
N ILE A 149 3.73 5.90 -4.64
CA ILE A 149 3.69 6.17 -3.20
C ILE A 149 5.00 5.70 -2.60
N ILE A 150 5.71 6.60 -1.93
CA ILE A 150 6.87 6.26 -1.12
C ILE A 150 6.43 6.15 0.33
N GLU A 151 6.75 5.02 0.98
CA GLU A 151 6.50 4.82 2.40
C GLU A 151 7.80 4.74 3.19
N GLU A 152 8.00 5.74 4.05
CA GLU A 152 9.07 5.74 5.04
C GLU A 152 8.56 5.13 6.35
N ILE A 153 9.15 3.99 6.74
CA ILE A 153 8.81 3.28 7.98
C ILE A 153 9.98 3.38 8.96
N ILE A 154 9.73 4.07 10.06
CA ILE A 154 10.69 4.23 11.16
C ILE A 154 10.13 3.51 12.37
N PHE A 155 10.96 2.70 13.02
CA PHE A 155 10.60 2.05 14.26
C PHE A 155 11.69 2.25 15.30
N GLU A 156 11.25 2.47 16.53
CA GLU A 156 12.10 2.70 17.68
C GLU A 156 11.65 1.76 18.80
N ASN A 157 12.59 1.03 19.40
CA ASN A 157 12.30 0.26 20.60
C ASN A 157 12.27 1.19 21.81
N THR A 158 11.08 1.66 22.17
CA THR A 158 10.82 2.54 23.32
C THR A 158 10.35 1.78 24.55
N GLY A 159 10.07 0.48 24.40
CA GLY A 159 9.66 -0.42 25.45
C GLY A 159 10.82 -0.94 26.30
N THR A 160 10.47 -1.80 27.25
CA THR A 160 11.45 -2.42 28.18
C THR A 160 11.84 -3.85 27.81
N LYS A 161 11.16 -4.45 26.82
CA LYS A 161 11.40 -5.83 26.40
C LYS A 161 12.70 -5.92 25.60
N VAL A 162 13.49 -6.95 25.86
CA VAL A 162 14.58 -7.32 24.97
C VAL A 162 13.99 -8.13 23.82
N LEU A 163 13.95 -7.52 22.64
CA LEU A 163 13.46 -8.17 21.43
C LEU A 163 14.60 -8.93 20.75
N THR A 164 14.33 -10.19 20.44
CA THR A 164 15.21 -11.06 19.63
C THR A 164 14.41 -11.60 18.44
N GLU A 165 15.11 -12.08 17.40
CA GLU A 165 14.48 -12.61 16.18
C GLU A 165 13.36 -11.70 15.66
N THR A 166 13.68 -10.39 15.57
CA THR A 166 12.73 -9.34 15.24
C THR A 166 12.65 -9.11 13.73
N PHE A 167 11.48 -9.30 13.17
CA PHE A 167 11.24 -9.12 11.74
C PHE A 167 10.17 -8.07 11.52
N ILE A 168 10.36 -7.31 10.45
CA ILE A 168 9.36 -6.43 9.90
C ILE A 168 9.00 -6.98 8.54
N THR A 169 7.71 -7.12 8.28
CA THR A 169 7.22 -7.53 6.98
C THR A 169 6.13 -6.60 6.52
N PHE A 170 6.03 -6.52 5.21
CA PHE A 170 5.02 -5.78 4.49
C PHE A 170 4.09 -6.81 3.90
N MET A 171 2.81 -6.68 4.22
CA MET A 171 1.77 -7.55 3.74
C MET A 171 0.80 -6.71 2.94
N ASN A 172 0.90 -6.82 1.64
CA ASN A 172 0.12 -6.00 0.74
C ASN A 172 -1.07 -6.79 0.23
N SER A 173 -2.21 -6.11 0.19
CA SER A 173 -3.38 -6.59 -0.54
C SER A 173 -3.66 -5.58 -1.63
N PHE A 174 -3.04 -5.83 -2.78
CA PHE A 174 -3.36 -5.13 -4.00
C PHE A 174 -4.20 -6.05 -4.89
N SER A 175 -5.03 -5.39 -5.68
CA SER A 175 -5.71 -5.97 -6.82
C SER A 175 -5.47 -4.95 -7.92
N VAL A 176 -4.84 -5.36 -9.02
CA VAL A 176 -5.01 -4.64 -10.29
C VAL A 176 -6.50 -4.54 -10.59
N SER A 177 -6.87 -3.58 -11.44
CA SER A 177 -8.27 -3.27 -11.74
C SER A 177 -9.12 -4.53 -11.82
N SER A 178 -10.28 -4.56 -11.17
CA SER A 178 -11.23 -5.67 -11.41
C SER A 178 -11.35 -5.82 -12.92
N GLY A 179 -11.04 -7.00 -13.48
CA GLY A 179 -11.14 -7.30 -14.92
C GLY A 179 -12.18 -6.39 -15.52
N GLY A 180 -11.69 -5.36 -16.22
CA GLY A 180 -12.45 -4.11 -16.33
C GLY A 180 -13.76 -4.34 -17.06
N HIS A 181 -14.59 -3.32 -17.20
CA HIS A 181 -15.95 -3.32 -17.76
C HIS A 181 -16.96 -2.91 -16.67
N GLN A 182 -16.51 -2.34 -15.54
CA GLN A 182 -17.42 -1.70 -14.56
C GLN A 182 -18.33 -0.64 -15.22
N TRP A 183 -17.85 -0.04 -16.32
CA TRP A 183 -18.60 0.90 -17.15
C TRP A 183 -19.48 0.23 -18.23
N ALA A 184 -19.26 -1.04 -18.60
CA ALA A 184 -19.92 -1.68 -19.75
C ALA A 184 -21.32 -2.27 -19.45
N ARG A 185 -22.20 -2.38 -20.45
CA ARG A 185 -23.52 -3.05 -20.36
C ARG A 185 -23.47 -4.53 -20.81
N GLY A 186 -24.01 -5.44 -19.99
CA GLY A 186 -24.89 -6.51 -20.49
C GLY A 186 -24.60 -7.97 -20.09
N ASN A 187 -25.68 -8.71 -19.82
CA ASN A 187 -25.72 -10.17 -19.80
C ASN A 187 -25.27 -10.73 -21.16
N GLY A 188 -24.23 -11.57 -21.15
CA GLY A 188 -23.68 -12.21 -22.36
C GLY A 188 -22.16 -12.14 -22.44
N MET A 189 -21.52 -11.24 -21.70
CA MET A 189 -20.06 -11.23 -21.52
C MET A 189 -19.62 -12.10 -20.33
N SER A 190 -20.52 -12.92 -19.78
CA SER A 190 -20.30 -13.90 -18.69
C SER A 190 -19.60 -13.40 -17.41
N TRP A 191 -19.48 -12.10 -17.19
CA TRP A 191 -18.82 -11.56 -16.00
C TRP A 191 -19.55 -11.94 -14.72
N SER A 192 -18.80 -12.43 -13.75
CA SER A 192 -19.17 -12.19 -12.37
C SER A 192 -18.87 -10.75 -12.03
N ASP A 193 -19.82 -10.13 -11.35
CA ASP A 193 -19.53 -9.10 -10.39
C ASP A 193 -18.25 -9.47 -9.61
N TRP A 194 -17.24 -8.60 -9.64
CA TRP A 194 -15.96 -8.77 -8.93
C TRP A 194 -16.16 -9.02 -7.42
N ARG A 195 -17.33 -8.63 -6.89
CA ARG A 195 -17.82 -8.98 -5.54
C ARG A 195 -18.07 -10.46 -5.31
N VAL A 196 -18.05 -11.27 -6.36
CA VAL A 196 -18.40 -12.71 -6.34
C VAL A 196 -17.21 -13.57 -6.77
N ASN A 197 -16.07 -12.95 -7.12
CA ASN A 197 -14.77 -13.59 -7.38
C ASN A 197 -14.85 -14.91 -8.18
N ARG A 198 -15.40 -14.88 -9.41
CA ARG A 198 -15.42 -16.07 -10.27
C ARG A 198 -14.14 -16.15 -11.12
N GLU A 199 -13.79 -17.37 -11.52
CA GLU A 199 -12.56 -17.71 -12.27
C GLU A 199 -12.33 -16.87 -13.54
N SER A 200 -13.39 -16.32 -14.17
CA SER A 200 -13.29 -15.45 -15.33
C SER A 200 -12.73 -14.04 -15.05
N ALA A 201 -12.50 -13.70 -13.79
CA ALA A 201 -11.91 -12.43 -13.35
C ALA A 201 -10.64 -12.69 -12.50
N GLN A 202 -9.98 -13.83 -12.73
CA GLN A 202 -8.78 -14.32 -12.03
C GLN A 202 -7.66 -14.66 -13.03
N ASP A 203 -7.49 -13.80 -14.02
CA ASP A 203 -6.45 -13.84 -15.05
C ASP A 203 -5.26 -12.95 -14.72
N ASP A 204 -5.39 -12.08 -13.71
CA ASP A 204 -4.29 -11.32 -13.14
C ASP A 204 -3.17 -12.21 -12.62
N TRP A 205 -1.94 -11.79 -12.89
CA TRP A 205 -0.75 -12.50 -12.45
C TRP A 205 -0.08 -11.77 -11.30
N PHE A 206 0.37 -12.53 -10.31
CA PHE A 206 1.26 -12.05 -9.26
C PHE A 206 2.68 -12.56 -9.49
N TYR A 207 3.63 -11.65 -9.53
CA TYR A 207 5.05 -11.93 -9.76
C TYR A 207 5.90 -11.47 -8.57
N TYR A 208 6.94 -12.25 -8.29
CA TYR A 208 8.06 -11.85 -7.45
C TYR A 208 9.35 -12.05 -8.24
N THR A 209 10.13 -10.99 -8.42
CA THR A 209 11.30 -10.99 -9.29
C THR A 209 12.39 -11.99 -8.89
N LYS A 210 12.48 -12.37 -7.61
CA LYS A 210 13.45 -13.36 -7.13
C LYS A 210 12.93 -14.80 -7.14
N ALA A 211 11.69 -15.03 -7.58
CA ALA A 211 11.15 -16.39 -7.66
C ALA A 211 11.95 -17.22 -8.68
N GLU A 212 12.19 -18.51 -8.39
CA GLU A 212 12.97 -19.39 -9.27
C GLU A 212 12.36 -19.53 -10.68
N ASN A 213 11.04 -19.36 -10.78
CA ASN A 213 10.27 -19.42 -12.02
C ASN A 213 9.95 -18.05 -12.61
N TYR A 214 10.55 -16.96 -12.12
CA TYR A 214 10.31 -15.62 -12.65
C TYR A 214 10.81 -15.50 -14.09
N THR A 215 9.96 -14.94 -14.96
CA THR A 215 10.31 -14.51 -16.31
C THR A 215 9.67 -13.14 -16.51
N ALA A 216 10.47 -12.16 -16.92
CA ALA A 216 9.96 -10.83 -17.19
C ALA A 216 9.13 -10.82 -18.48
N ASP A 217 8.15 -9.91 -18.55
CA ASP A 217 7.30 -9.72 -19.74
C ASP A 217 8.09 -9.39 -20.99
N ASN A 218 9.20 -8.69 -20.79
CA ASN A 218 10.30 -8.63 -21.73
C ASN A 218 11.31 -9.73 -21.35
N PRO A 219 11.34 -10.89 -22.05
CA PRO A 219 12.12 -12.02 -21.59
C PRO A 219 13.63 -11.75 -21.61
N GLU A 220 14.13 -10.91 -22.51
CA GLU A 220 15.54 -10.51 -22.57
C GLU A 220 15.99 -9.67 -21.36
N LYS A 221 15.04 -9.08 -20.61
CA LYS A 221 15.28 -8.34 -19.37
C LYS A 221 15.17 -9.18 -18.10
N THR A 222 14.81 -10.46 -18.20
CA THR A 222 14.61 -11.33 -17.02
C THR A 222 15.79 -11.32 -16.06
N VAL A 223 17.02 -11.44 -16.57
CA VAL A 223 18.23 -11.46 -15.71
C VAL A 223 18.45 -10.13 -15.00
N GLU A 224 18.14 -9.01 -15.65
CA GLU A 224 18.25 -7.67 -15.08
C GLU A 224 17.28 -7.52 -13.91
N TYR A 225 16.00 -7.85 -14.13
CA TYR A 225 14.94 -7.70 -13.13
C TYR A 225 15.00 -8.77 -12.03
N SER A 226 15.51 -9.96 -12.30
CA SER A 226 15.72 -11.00 -11.27
C SER A 226 16.70 -10.58 -10.18
N ASN A 227 17.50 -9.53 -10.42
CA ASN A 227 18.36 -8.95 -9.39
C ASN A 227 17.61 -8.00 -8.45
N LEU A 228 16.49 -7.44 -8.89
CA LEU A 228 15.65 -6.57 -8.08
C LEU A 228 14.84 -7.36 -7.07
N VAL A 229 14.44 -6.69 -6.01
CA VAL A 229 13.46 -7.19 -5.05
C VAL A 229 12.19 -6.43 -5.32
N PHE A 230 11.28 -7.04 -6.05
CA PHE A 230 10.06 -6.37 -6.45
C PHE A 230 8.94 -7.39 -6.59
N CYS A 231 7.78 -7.06 -6.06
CA CYS A 231 6.57 -7.83 -6.19
C CYS A 231 5.57 -6.99 -6.96
N TYR A 232 4.91 -7.56 -7.95
CA TYR A 232 3.88 -6.82 -8.68
C TYR A 232 2.76 -7.73 -9.12
N GLN A 233 1.57 -7.15 -9.22
CA GLN A 233 0.48 -7.71 -9.98
C GLN A 233 0.42 -7.04 -11.33
N ARG A 234 0.03 -7.83 -12.32
CA ARG A 234 -0.22 -7.38 -13.67
C ARG A 234 -1.57 -7.90 -14.13
N ASP A 235 -2.33 -7.00 -14.72
CA ASP A 235 -3.52 -7.32 -15.49
C ASP A 235 -3.14 -8.12 -16.75
N ASP A 236 -3.95 -9.09 -17.16
CA ASP A 236 -3.71 -9.86 -18.37
C ASP A 236 -5.00 -10.00 -19.16
N ASP A 237 -4.91 -10.48 -20.40
CA ASP A 237 -6.08 -10.62 -21.26
C ASP A 237 -6.84 -11.93 -20.96
N TRP A 238 -8.10 -11.83 -20.53
CA TRP A 238 -8.91 -13.02 -20.26
C TRP A 238 -9.25 -13.73 -21.56
N ILE A 239 -8.59 -14.86 -21.81
CA ILE A 239 -8.80 -15.69 -23.01
C ILE A 239 -10.23 -16.22 -23.22
N GLY A 240 -11.10 -16.11 -22.20
CA GLY A 240 -12.51 -16.49 -22.28
C GLY A 240 -13.40 -15.45 -22.95
N THR A 241 -12.87 -14.26 -23.22
CA THR A 241 -13.51 -13.20 -23.99
C THR A 241 -12.70 -12.88 -25.26
N SER A 242 -13.32 -12.17 -26.21
CA SER A 242 -12.66 -11.69 -27.43
C SER A 242 -12.21 -10.23 -27.32
N PHE A 243 -12.17 -9.69 -26.10
CA PHE A 243 -11.89 -8.30 -25.79
C PHE A 243 -10.62 -8.26 -24.95
N ASP A 244 -9.67 -7.41 -25.36
CA ASP A 244 -8.48 -7.10 -24.56
C ASP A 244 -8.90 -6.28 -23.34
N ASP A 245 -8.78 -6.88 -22.15
CA ASP A 245 -9.08 -6.24 -20.88
C ASP A 245 -7.87 -5.70 -20.11
N THR A 246 -6.67 -5.70 -20.69
CA THR A 246 -5.46 -5.25 -19.98
C THR A 246 -5.45 -3.73 -19.73
N GLY A 247 -5.63 -3.30 -18.48
CA GLY A 247 -5.63 -1.87 -18.05
C GLY A 247 -6.83 -1.06 -18.53
N GLN A 248 -7.79 -1.78 -19.09
CA GLN A 248 -8.97 -1.32 -19.79
C GLN A 248 -9.09 0.17 -20.16
N PRO A 249 -8.82 0.52 -21.43
CA PRO A 249 -9.23 1.81 -21.94
C PRO A 249 -10.76 1.92 -22.01
N PHE A 250 -11.26 3.14 -21.82
CA PHE A 250 -12.67 3.48 -21.90
C PHE A 250 -13.21 3.31 -23.33
N GLU A 251 -14.26 2.51 -23.47
CA GLU A 251 -14.98 2.34 -24.74
C GLU A 251 -16.42 2.86 -24.64
N SER A 252 -16.68 3.97 -25.33
CA SER A 252 -17.96 4.69 -25.25
C SER A 252 -19.15 3.88 -25.78
N THR A 253 -18.90 2.93 -26.68
CA THR A 253 -19.92 2.06 -27.27
C THR A 253 -20.57 1.13 -26.24
N PHE A 254 -19.82 0.71 -25.22
CA PHE A 254 -20.32 -0.18 -24.17
C PHE A 254 -20.62 0.54 -22.86
N ALA A 255 -20.05 1.74 -22.66
CA ALA A 255 -20.24 2.55 -21.47
C ALA A 255 -21.70 2.91 -21.15
N ARG A 256 -22.12 2.75 -19.89
CA ARG A 256 -23.44 3.18 -19.39
C ARG A 256 -23.47 4.68 -19.15
N LEU A 257 -23.48 5.47 -20.23
CA LEU A 257 -23.57 6.93 -20.18
C LEU A 257 -24.95 7.47 -19.73
N THR A 258 -25.91 6.59 -19.43
CA THR A 258 -27.31 6.96 -19.13
C THR A 258 -27.59 7.25 -17.66
N ASN A 259 -26.64 7.00 -16.76
CA ASN A 259 -26.76 7.32 -15.33
C ASN A 259 -26.10 8.68 -15.04
N TYR A 260 -26.71 9.46 -14.13
CA TYR A 260 -26.16 10.75 -13.69
C TYR A 260 -24.83 10.49 -12.96
N ASN A 261 -23.74 11.12 -13.43
CA ASN A 261 -22.37 11.04 -12.90
C ASN A 261 -21.57 9.74 -13.12
N GLU A 262 -22.07 8.74 -13.84
CA GLU A 262 -21.25 7.57 -14.20
C GLU A 262 -20.48 7.86 -15.50
N TYR A 263 -19.16 8.05 -15.38
CA TYR A 263 -18.20 8.17 -16.50
C TYR A 263 -18.39 9.37 -17.44
N GLN A 264 -19.06 10.43 -16.98
CA GLN A 264 -19.17 11.69 -17.72
C GLN A 264 -17.80 12.38 -17.79
N GLY A 265 -17.35 12.70 -19.01
CA GLY A 265 -16.07 13.36 -19.26
C GLY A 265 -14.91 12.42 -19.62
N GLN A 266 -15.13 11.11 -19.61
CA GLN A 266 -14.16 10.13 -20.12
C GLN A 266 -14.10 10.17 -21.65
N VAL A 267 -12.92 9.97 -22.23
CA VAL A 267 -12.71 9.95 -23.68
C VAL A 267 -12.39 8.53 -24.17
N GLU A 268 -12.79 8.23 -25.41
CA GLU A 268 -12.48 6.94 -26.05
C GLU A 268 -10.99 6.62 -25.95
N GLY A 269 -10.64 5.41 -25.52
CA GLY A 269 -9.25 4.98 -25.37
C GLY A 269 -8.58 5.39 -24.05
N GLN A 270 -9.26 6.14 -23.18
CA GLN A 270 -8.68 6.60 -21.92
C GLN A 270 -8.50 5.43 -20.94
N LEU A 271 -7.28 5.19 -20.44
CA LEU A 271 -7.03 4.18 -19.42
C LEU A 271 -7.91 4.42 -18.19
N MET A 272 -8.65 3.40 -17.77
CA MET A 272 -9.58 3.47 -16.64
C MET A 272 -9.06 2.75 -15.39
N GLY A 273 -7.99 1.97 -15.55
CA GLY A 273 -7.32 1.23 -14.48
C GLY A 273 -5.84 1.06 -14.77
N TYR A 274 -5.09 0.67 -13.75
CA TYR A 274 -3.66 0.43 -13.83
C TYR A 274 -3.41 -0.99 -14.34
N GLN A 275 -2.52 -1.12 -15.33
CA GLN A 275 -2.09 -2.42 -15.87
C GLN A 275 -1.15 -3.16 -14.92
N TYR A 276 -0.44 -2.40 -14.09
CA TYR A 276 0.55 -2.92 -13.14
C TYR A 276 0.28 -2.25 -11.80
N ILE A 277 0.50 -2.98 -10.72
CA ILE A 277 0.72 -2.39 -9.41
C ILE A 277 1.80 -3.18 -8.73
N GLY A 278 2.81 -2.48 -8.23
CA GLY A 278 3.98 -3.14 -7.66
C GLY A 278 4.47 -2.46 -6.40
N PHE A 279 5.23 -3.23 -5.63
CA PHE A 279 5.93 -2.74 -4.47
C PHE A 279 7.32 -3.36 -4.34
N GLY A 280 8.26 -2.59 -3.84
CA GLY A 280 9.59 -3.08 -3.51
C GLY A 280 10.36 -2.13 -2.61
N PRO A 281 11.41 -2.62 -1.94
CA PRO A 281 12.30 -1.77 -1.17
C PRO A 281 13.03 -0.75 -2.04
N LEU A 282 13.11 0.48 -1.54
CA LEU A 282 13.96 1.53 -2.08
C LEU A 282 15.33 1.59 -1.41
N ASP A 283 15.30 1.80 -0.10
CA ASP A 283 16.48 2.06 0.70
C ASP A 283 16.29 1.45 2.09
N VAL A 284 17.17 0.52 2.45
CA VAL A 284 17.01 -0.32 3.65
C VAL A 284 18.24 -0.31 4.54
N LEU A 285 19.31 0.35 4.08
CA LEU A 285 20.61 0.34 4.73
C LEU A 285 21.01 1.78 5.07
N PRO A 286 21.17 2.13 6.36
CA PRO A 286 21.65 3.46 6.71
C PRO A 286 23.14 3.64 6.32
N PRO A 287 23.62 4.89 6.17
CA PRO A 287 22.90 6.15 6.42
C PRO A 287 21.91 6.48 5.31
N PHE A 288 20.73 6.97 5.70
CA PHE A 288 19.69 7.37 4.75
C PHE A 288 19.93 8.81 4.29
N VAL A 289 19.65 9.07 3.01
CA VAL A 289 19.84 10.40 2.40
C VAL A 289 18.98 11.46 3.09
N ASN A 290 17.76 11.10 3.49
CA ASN A 290 16.78 12.04 4.06
C ASN A 290 17.06 12.36 5.53
N ASP A 291 17.75 11.47 6.26
CA ASP A 291 18.05 11.61 7.68
C ASP A 291 19.56 11.35 7.95
N PRO A 292 20.47 12.19 7.38
CA PRO A 292 21.90 11.93 7.41
C PRO A 292 22.53 12.09 8.81
N ASP A 293 21.86 12.85 9.69
CA ASP A 293 22.33 13.14 11.04
C ASP A 293 21.79 12.12 12.08
N GLU A 294 20.88 11.23 11.67
CA GLU A 294 20.26 10.24 12.55
C GLU A 294 21.05 8.91 12.56
N ASN A 295 21.13 8.29 13.74
CA ASN A 295 21.86 7.05 13.92
C ASN A 295 20.92 5.84 13.91
N TYR A 296 20.76 5.22 12.75
CA TYR A 296 19.96 4.01 12.61
C TYR A 296 20.79 2.74 12.77
N VAL A 297 20.14 1.70 13.31
CA VAL A 297 20.67 0.35 13.34
C VAL A 297 20.44 -0.31 11.98
N SER A 298 21.51 -0.85 11.38
CA SER A 298 21.42 -1.63 10.15
C SER A 298 20.78 -3.01 10.40
N PRO A 299 20.06 -3.58 9.43
CA PRO A 299 19.67 -4.99 9.45
C PRO A 299 20.87 -5.93 9.66
N GLU A 300 20.64 -7.09 10.27
CA GLU A 300 21.70 -8.09 10.44
C GLU A 300 22.12 -8.73 9.10
N ALA A 301 21.17 -8.91 8.19
CA ALA A 301 21.43 -9.43 6.84
C ALA A 301 21.40 -8.30 5.80
N VAL A 302 22.39 -8.30 4.90
CA VAL A 302 22.48 -7.35 3.79
C VAL A 302 21.51 -7.70 2.67
N GLU A 303 21.29 -8.99 2.43
CA GLU A 303 20.34 -9.49 1.43
C GLU A 303 18.93 -9.58 2.01
N GLN A 304 17.98 -9.02 1.28
CA GLN A 304 16.72 -8.56 1.82
C GLN A 304 15.64 -8.58 0.73
N PRO A 305 14.42 -9.13 0.94
CA PRO A 305 13.89 -9.81 2.12
C PRO A 305 14.46 -11.21 2.31
N PHE A 306 14.49 -11.62 3.58
CA PHE A 306 14.90 -12.96 3.98
C PHE A 306 13.87 -14.04 3.56
N ASN A 307 12.60 -13.67 3.36
CA ASN A 307 11.53 -14.58 2.94
C ASN A 307 10.44 -13.83 2.17
N PHE A 308 9.77 -14.55 1.27
CA PHE A 308 8.63 -14.08 0.51
C PHE A 308 7.48 -15.10 0.60
N ARG A 309 6.26 -14.61 0.84
CA ARG A 309 5.04 -15.42 0.88
C ARG A 309 3.89 -14.67 0.23
N TRP A 310 3.00 -15.44 -0.38
CA TRP A 310 1.72 -14.95 -0.87
C TRP A 310 0.61 -15.78 -0.21
N TRP A 311 -0.56 -15.17 -0.07
CA TRP A 311 -1.77 -15.80 0.42
C TRP A 311 -2.88 -15.58 -0.59
N LYS A 312 -3.73 -16.58 -0.74
CA LYS A 312 -4.90 -16.44 -1.60
C LYS A 312 -5.90 -15.47 -0.95
N ASN A 313 -6.39 -14.54 -1.75
CA ASN A 313 -7.56 -13.72 -1.42
C ASN A 313 -8.73 -14.16 -2.31
N GLY A 314 -9.87 -14.37 -1.68
CA GLY A 314 -11.11 -14.87 -2.26
C GLY A 314 -12.20 -13.79 -2.32
N ASP A 315 -13.45 -14.19 -2.12
CA ASP A 315 -14.58 -13.25 -1.98
C ASP A 315 -14.50 -12.49 -0.64
N SER A 316 -14.22 -11.18 -0.69
CA SER A 316 -14.11 -10.33 0.51
C SER A 316 -15.39 -10.22 1.31
N ASN A 317 -16.57 -10.41 0.70
CA ASN A 317 -17.85 -10.39 1.42
C ASN A 317 -18.09 -11.66 2.25
N GLN A 318 -17.25 -12.69 2.08
CA GLN A 318 -17.37 -13.97 2.76
C GLN A 318 -16.22 -14.25 3.74
N GLU A 319 -15.35 -13.27 4.00
CA GLU A 319 -14.11 -13.46 4.75
C GLU A 319 -13.22 -14.59 4.18
N ASP A 320 -13.31 -14.81 2.86
CA ASP A 320 -12.58 -15.86 2.16
C ASP A 320 -11.17 -15.36 1.84
N TYR A 321 -10.29 -15.36 2.83
CA TYR A 321 -8.90 -14.92 2.68
C TYR A 321 -7.99 -15.79 3.56
N GLU A 322 -6.79 -16.13 3.09
CA GLU A 322 -5.92 -17.12 3.74
C GLU A 322 -4.77 -16.51 4.57
N GLU A 323 -4.56 -15.19 4.51
CA GLU A 323 -3.51 -14.54 5.28
C GLU A 323 -3.74 -14.69 6.80
N PRO A 324 -2.67 -14.78 7.60
CA PRO A 324 -2.80 -14.88 9.05
C PRO A 324 -3.57 -13.68 9.61
N THR A 325 -4.41 -13.91 10.62
CA THR A 325 -5.09 -12.83 11.35
C THR A 325 -5.17 -13.14 12.85
N TYR A 326 -5.16 -12.10 13.69
CA TYR A 326 -5.29 -12.29 15.15
C TYR A 326 -6.65 -12.90 15.56
N ARG A 327 -7.64 -12.82 14.66
CA ARG A 327 -8.97 -13.42 14.88
C ARG A 327 -8.95 -14.94 14.74
N ARG A 328 -8.02 -15.48 13.96
CA ARG A 328 -7.94 -16.92 13.61
C ARG A 328 -6.72 -17.63 14.17
N GLN A 329 -5.64 -16.89 14.44
CA GLN A 329 -4.36 -17.44 14.89
C GLN A 329 -3.82 -16.70 16.12
N THR A 330 -3.08 -17.45 16.94
CA THR A 330 -2.22 -16.91 17.99
C THR A 330 -0.98 -16.24 17.42
N ASP A 331 -0.31 -15.39 18.19
CA ASP A 331 0.97 -14.78 17.80
C ASP A 331 2.00 -15.82 17.34
N ALA A 332 2.13 -16.94 18.05
CA ALA A 332 3.06 -18.00 17.70
C ALA A 332 2.73 -18.69 16.37
N GLU A 333 1.44 -18.85 16.05
CA GLU A 333 1.00 -19.39 14.77
C GLU A 333 1.23 -18.38 13.64
N MET A 334 0.85 -17.11 13.84
CA MET A 334 1.10 -16.04 12.87
C MET A 334 2.59 -15.89 12.57
N TYR A 335 3.44 -15.91 13.61
CA TYR A 335 4.90 -15.84 13.49
C TYR A 335 5.45 -16.95 12.59
N ARG A 336 5.00 -18.19 12.77
CA ARG A 336 5.40 -19.32 11.93
C ARG A 336 4.80 -19.26 10.52
N MET A 337 3.58 -18.75 10.37
CA MET A 337 2.93 -18.63 9.06
C MET A 337 3.62 -17.58 8.18
N VAL A 338 4.03 -16.45 8.76
CA VAL A 338 4.73 -15.37 8.06
C VAL A 338 6.18 -15.77 7.76
N LEU A 339 6.89 -16.32 8.74
CA LEU A 339 8.33 -16.56 8.62
C LEU A 339 8.64 -17.96 8.03
N GLY A 340 7.67 -18.88 8.08
CA GLY A 340 7.84 -20.25 7.63
C GLY A 340 8.58 -21.16 8.61
N PRO A 341 8.81 -22.44 8.26
CA PRO A 341 9.71 -23.30 9.02
C PRO A 341 11.14 -22.71 8.98
N PHE A 342 11.61 -22.24 10.15
CA PHE A 342 12.87 -21.52 10.41
C PHE A 342 14.18 -22.29 10.17
N PRO A 343 15.37 -21.62 10.19
CA PRO A 343 15.59 -20.15 10.22
C PRO A 343 16.71 -19.61 9.28
N GLN A 344 16.63 -18.33 8.87
CA GLN A 344 17.76 -17.37 8.99
C GLN A 344 17.36 -15.88 8.71
N LYS A 345 17.39 -15.08 9.80
CA LYS A 345 17.86 -13.68 10.04
C LYS A 345 17.34 -12.40 9.31
N LEU A 346 16.67 -11.56 10.14
CA LEU A 346 16.42 -10.09 10.32
C LEU A 346 16.46 -9.06 9.17
N MET A 347 15.49 -8.12 9.15
CA MET A 347 15.29 -7.03 8.15
C MET A 347 14.66 -5.71 8.71
N ARG A 348 14.98 -4.57 8.06
CA ARG A 348 14.27 -3.26 8.01
C ARG A 348 14.05 -2.88 6.53
N ILE A 349 12.98 -2.15 6.16
CA ILE A 349 12.66 -1.76 4.77
C ILE A 349 12.09 -0.32 4.69
N THR A 350 12.41 0.42 3.63
CA THR A 350 11.66 1.57 3.07
C THR A 350 11.08 1.14 1.73
N LEU A 351 9.80 1.38 1.45
CA LEU A 351 9.12 0.88 0.25
C LEU A 351 8.81 1.98 -0.79
N ILE A 352 8.83 1.59 -2.07
CA ILE A 352 8.09 2.25 -3.16
C ILE A 352 6.91 1.39 -3.56
N HIS A 353 5.78 2.04 -3.82
CA HIS A 353 4.66 1.54 -4.62
C HIS A 353 4.67 2.23 -5.96
N LEU A 354 4.78 1.47 -7.04
CA LEU A 354 4.57 1.98 -8.40
C LEU A 354 3.13 1.64 -8.79
N CYS A 355 2.35 2.66 -9.16
CA CYS A 355 0.99 2.54 -9.64
C CYS A 355 0.95 2.84 -11.14
#